data_AF-A0A0J6WRE2-F1
#
_entry.id   AF-A0A0J6WRE2-F1
#
_cell.length_a   1.000
_cell.length_b   1.000
_cell.length_c   1.000
_cell.angle_alpha   90.00
_cell.angle_beta   90.00
_cell.angle_gamma   90.00
#
_symmetry.space_group_name_H-M   'P 1'
#
loop_
_entity.id
_entity.type
_entity.pdbx_description
1 polymer ?
#
loop_
_entity_poly.entity_id
_entity_poly.type
_entity_poly.pdbx_seq_one_letter_code
_entity_poly.pdbx_strand_id
1 'polypeptide(L)' 'FKGKYDTVYLEVDNQNNEGIHFYNEQGFETVRSYQPEMYGEVMNLALMKKTF' A
#
# COMPACT_ATOMS: atom_id res chain seq x y z
N PHE A 1 8.45 -4.55 -14.10
CA PHE A 1 7.15 -3.85 -14.15
C PHE A 1 6.93 -3.07 -15.44
N LYS A 2 7.92 -2.26 -15.90
CA LYS A 2 7.75 -1.36 -17.04
C LYS A 2 7.20 -2.07 -18.30
N GLY A 3 6.02 -1.65 -18.75
CA GLY A 3 5.34 -2.14 -19.95
C GLY A 3 4.55 -3.45 -19.80
N LYS A 4 4.46 -4.05 -18.60
CA LYS A 4 3.68 -5.28 -18.37
C LYS A 4 2.39 -5.07 -17.58
N TYR A 5 2.28 -3.96 -16.86
CA TYR A 5 1.14 -3.64 -16.01
C TYR A 5 0.87 -2.14 -16.05
N ASP A 6 -0.41 -1.77 -16.15
CA ASP A 6 -0.85 -0.38 -16.12
C ASP A 6 -0.87 0.17 -14.67
N THR A 7 -1.02 -0.72 -13.68
CA THR A 7 -1.09 -0.34 -12.26
C THR A 7 -0.49 -1.42 -11.39
N VAL A 8 0.19 -1.01 -10.31
CA VAL A 8 0.66 -1.89 -9.24
C VAL A 8 0.00 -1.50 -7.93
N TYR A 9 -0.42 -2.49 -7.16
CA TYR A 9 -1.00 -2.34 -5.83
C TYR A 9 -0.08 -2.97 -4.79
N LEU A 10 -0.06 -2.38 -3.60
CA LEU A 10 0.64 -2.93 -2.44
C LEU A 10 -0.11 -2.59 -1.16
N GLU A 11 0.16 -3.36 -0.12
CA GLU A 11 -0.31 -3.10 1.22
C GLU A 11 0.88 -2.85 2.13
N VAL A 12 0.78 -1.78 2.91
CA VAL A 12 1.75 -1.43 3.94
C VAL A 12 1.02 -1.26 5.25
N ASP A 13 1.70 -1.55 6.35
CA ASP A 13 1.19 -1.22 7.68
C ASP A 13 0.94 0.30 7.75
N ASN A 14 -0.30 0.68 8.03
CA ASN A 14 -0.75 2.06 8.09
C ASN A 14 -0.17 2.81 9.29
N GLN A 15 0.43 2.09 10.26
CA GLN A 15 1.18 2.67 11.37
C GLN A 15 2.67 2.85 11.03
N ASN A 16 3.15 2.29 9.93
CA ASN A 16 4.51 2.47 9.45
C ASN A 16 4.63 3.74 8.60
N ASN A 17 4.78 4.88 9.28
CA ASN A 17 4.89 6.19 8.65
C ASN A 17 6.06 6.29 7.65
N GLU A 18 7.19 5.63 7.93
CA GLU A 18 8.35 5.61 7.02
C GLU A 18 8.04 4.85 5.74
N GLY A 19 7.39 3.69 5.84
CA GLY A 19 6.95 2.91 4.69
C GLY A 19 5.94 3.66 3.81
N ILE A 20 4.93 4.27 4.44
CA ILE A 20 3.94 5.12 3.75
C ILE A 20 4.66 6.27 3.02
N HIS A 21 5.56 6.97 3.70
CA HIS A 21 6.29 8.09 3.13
C HIS A 21 7.15 7.66 1.94
N PHE A 22 7.92 6.58 2.08
CA PHE A 22 8.72 6.01 0.99
C PHE A 22 7.86 5.73 -0.25
N TYR A 23 6.72 5.05 -0.11
CA TYR A 23 5.88 4.73 -1.26
C TYR A 23 5.22 5.97 -1.89
N ASN A 24 4.84 6.97 -1.09
CA ASN A 24 4.38 8.26 -1.62
C ASN A 24 5.46 8.93 -2.48
N GLU A 25 6.72 8.96 -2.04
CA GLU A 25 7.84 9.50 -2.83
C GLU A 25 8.08 8.71 -4.13
N GLN A 26 7.80 7.40 -4.10
CA GLN A 26 7.84 6.56 -5.31
C GLN A 26 6.61 6.76 -6.23
N GLY A 27 5.67 7.65 -5.89
CA GLY A 27 4.48 7.96 -6.69
C GLY A 27 3.33 6.98 -6.50
N PHE A 28 3.28 6.28 -5.36
CA PHE A 28 2.09 5.57 -4.94
C PHE A 28 1.12 6.51 -4.23
N GLU A 29 -0.17 6.20 -4.31
CA GLU A 29 -1.25 6.92 -3.63
C GLU A 29 -2.05 5.94 -2.77
N THR A 30 -2.43 6.38 -1.56
CA THR A 30 -3.33 5.59 -0.70
C THR A 30 -4.74 5.53 -1.30
N VAL A 31 -5.22 4.32 -1.54
CA VAL A 31 -6.57 4.04 -2.04
C VAL A 31 -7.56 3.94 -0.89
N ARG A 32 -7.19 3.22 0.17
CA ARG A 32 -7.99 3.04 1.38
C ARG A 32 -7.14 2.53 2.54
N SER A 33 -7.57 2.81 3.76
CA SER A 33 -7.08 2.17 4.98
C SER A 33 -8.14 1.24 5.54
N TYR A 34 -7.74 0.07 6.04
CA TYR A 34 -8.67 -0.92 6.55
C TYR A 34 -8.01 -1.90 7.53
N GLN A 35 -8.82 -2.59 8.34
CA GLN A 35 -8.36 -3.46 9.41
C GLN A 35 -8.86 -4.90 9.26
N PRO A 36 -8.23 -5.71 8.39
CA PRO A 36 -8.62 -7.11 8.23
C PRO A 36 -8.06 -7.98 9.37
N GLU A 37 -8.76 -9.06 9.69
CA GLU A 37 -8.21 -10.15 10.49
C GLU A 37 -7.43 -11.10 9.58
N MET A 38 -6.14 -11.28 9.85
CA MET A 38 -5.27 -12.21 9.14
C MET A 38 -4.41 -12.97 10.14
N TYR A 39 -4.33 -14.30 9.98
CA TYR A 39 -3.56 -15.17 10.89
C TYR A 39 -3.95 -15.05 12.38
N GLY A 40 -5.20 -14.66 12.67
CA GLY A 40 -5.70 -14.45 14.03
C GLY A 40 -5.33 -13.08 14.64
N GLU A 41 -4.74 -12.17 13.86
CA GLU A 41 -4.40 -10.82 14.28
C GLU A 41 -5.15 -9.78 13.44
N VAL A 42 -5.58 -8.68 14.06
CA VAL A 42 -6.14 -7.52 13.34
C VAL A 42 -4.98 -6.66 12.87
N MET A 43 -4.74 -6.63 11.56
CA MET A 43 -3.70 -5.79 10.97
C MET A 43 -4.27 -4.40 10.63
N ASN A 44 -3.44 -3.36 10.66
CA ASN A 44 -3.83 -2.02 10.21
C ASN A 44 -3.15 -1.72 8.89
N LEU A 45 -3.87 -1.85 7.77
CA LEU A 45 -3.26 -1.80 6.43
C LEU A 45 -3.73 -0.59 5.63
N ALA A 46 -2.81 -0.02 4.86
CA ALA A 46 -3.07 0.92 3.80
C ALA A 46 -2.86 0.23 2.45
N LEU A 47 -3.92 0.15 1.64
CA LEU A 47 -3.82 -0.24 0.25
C LEU A 47 -3.35 0.97 -0.55
N MET A 48 -2.21 0.85 -1.23
CA MET A 48 -1.65 1.89 -2.09
C MET A 48 -1.58 1.41 -3.53
N LYS A 49 -1.64 2.36 -4.49
CA LYS A 49 -1.53 2.07 -5.92
C LYS A 49 -0.56 3.02 -6.62
N LYS A 50 0.08 2.57 -7.70
CA LYS A 50 0.83 3.42 -8.64
C LYS A 50 0.46 3.05 -10.07
N THR A 51 0.12 4.05 -10.86
CA THR A 51 -0.14 3.94 -12.31
C THR A 51 1.14 4.33 -13.08
N PHE A 52 1.45 3.63 -14.18
CA PHE A 52 2.68 3.86 -14.96
C PHE A 52 2.47 4.61 -16.27
#